data_AF-A0A7S1VX38-F1
#
_entry.id   AF-A0A7S1VX38-F1
#
_cell.length_a   1.000
_cell.length_b   1.000
_cell.length_c   1.000
_cell.angle_alpha   90.00
_cell.angle_beta   90.00
_cell.angle_gamma   90.00
#
_symmetry.space_group_name_H-M   'P 1'
#
loop_
_entity.id
_entity.type
_entity.pdbx_description
1 polymer ?
#
loop_
_entity_poly.entity_id
_entity_poly.type
_entity_poly.pdbx_seq_one_letter_code
_entity_poly.pdbx_strand_id
1 'polypeptide(L)'
;VPFSSGFATPFGSQRRLTSSSSSTSALHVSTDPKRASFFAEPKYGEDVAYYEVMESLPSTGLPPDAARVTLTRFLSDQVRNNPELVPLQSLLLSVQMACKTIANLINRAGLVAGTDRLGGGIAQPQQQDALSDGRYYSMKRLDQVCTRVLRNALRFTGKVNLITPVARYWEEKPAEHQPGVLIASALDSSYVAVLDPLDGSGNADASICTGTVFGVFQDSSNPVEEGGLVGEFDESEQDTLVNSVLQPGKNMKAAGYCFYSSATVLVYTLGDGNVNGFTLDPALNEFVLTHANLTIPSRGNVYSCNEANSEGWGDEIKDYLRALKTGDNEAKHPYAHRYVGSMVGDIHRTLLYGGIFFYPSDSTNHPKGNLQLLYKSAPMAFVINQAGGKALDENCDELLNVQPERVHQKSPCFIGSPQDVDEIRKYLEQALAEQKKTEKPEQKQGRRRRK
;
A
#
# COMPACT_ATOMS: atom_id res chain seq x y z
N VAL A 1 4.68 57.11 13.27
CA VAL A 1 4.50 58.58 13.36
C VAL A 1 5.08 59.18 12.10
N PRO A 2 4.41 60.07 11.32
CA PRO A 2 3.09 60.74 11.49
C PRO A 2 2.00 60.22 10.50
N PHE A 3 0.70 60.20 10.87
CA PHE A 3 -0.40 61.16 10.60
C PHE A 3 -0.73 61.39 9.10
N SER A 4 -1.95 61.18 8.60
CA SER A 4 -3.19 61.93 8.88
C SER A 4 -4.42 61.23 8.20
N SER A 5 -5.50 60.92 8.93
CA SER A 5 -6.83 61.59 8.97
C SER A 5 -7.70 61.55 7.69
N GLY A 6 -8.94 61.03 7.81
CA GLY A 6 -9.99 61.28 6.80
C GLY A 6 -11.23 60.40 6.97
N PHE A 7 -12.24 60.94 7.64
CA PHE A 7 -13.61 60.41 7.76
C PHE A 7 -14.34 60.22 6.41
N ALA A 8 -15.30 59.29 6.37
CA ALA A 8 -16.73 59.50 6.00
C ALA A 8 -17.32 58.36 5.14
N THR A 9 -18.34 57.71 5.67
CA THR A 9 -19.42 57.05 4.91
C THR A 9 -20.37 58.11 4.31
N PRO A 10 -21.12 57.75 3.25
CA PRO A 10 -22.58 57.84 3.42
C PRO A 10 -23.40 56.72 2.75
N PHE A 11 -24.45 56.34 3.47
CA PHE A 11 -25.81 55.94 3.07
C PHE A 11 -26.19 55.77 1.58
N GLY A 12 -26.93 54.67 1.33
CA GLY A 12 -28.30 54.77 0.81
C GLY A 12 -28.59 54.16 -0.56
N SER A 13 -29.35 53.05 -0.59
CA SER A 13 -30.76 53.06 -1.04
C SER A 13 -31.28 51.65 -1.36
N GLN A 14 -32.47 51.37 -0.84
CA GLN A 14 -33.33 50.23 -1.15
C GLN A 14 -33.84 50.32 -2.60
N ARG A 15 -34.08 49.18 -3.27
CA ARG A 15 -35.32 48.97 -4.03
C ARG A 15 -35.60 47.50 -4.36
N ARG A 16 -36.86 47.15 -4.11
CA ARG A 16 -37.60 45.90 -4.35
C ARG A 16 -37.45 45.37 -5.77
N LEU A 17 -37.39 44.04 -5.91
CA LEU A 17 -37.80 43.34 -7.13
C LEU A 17 -39.23 42.84 -6.95
N THR A 18 -40.12 43.29 -7.83
CA THR A 18 -41.50 42.85 -7.99
C THR A 18 -41.62 41.80 -9.08
N SER A 19 -42.54 40.87 -8.86
CA SER A 19 -43.06 39.83 -9.75
C SER A 19 -43.58 40.33 -11.09
N SER A 20 -43.43 39.53 -12.15
CA SER A 20 -44.47 39.37 -13.18
C SER A 20 -44.41 37.98 -13.84
N SER A 21 -45.57 37.32 -13.80
CA SER A 21 -46.07 36.19 -14.61
C SER A 21 -46.04 36.55 -16.12
N SER A 22 -46.13 35.69 -17.14
CA SER A 22 -46.72 34.36 -17.35
C SER A 22 -46.39 33.97 -18.81
N SER A 23 -46.14 32.69 -19.11
CA SER A 23 -46.58 32.12 -20.39
C SER A 23 -46.89 30.64 -20.20
N THR A 24 -48.18 30.34 -20.35
CA THR A 24 -48.84 29.03 -20.26
C THR A 24 -48.76 28.32 -21.60
N SER A 25 -48.16 27.12 -21.62
CA SER A 25 -48.29 26.15 -22.71
C SER A 25 -49.20 25.03 -22.22
N ALA A 26 -50.45 25.03 -22.68
CA ALA A 26 -51.44 24.02 -22.35
C ALA A 26 -51.11 22.70 -23.07
N LEU A 27 -50.86 21.64 -22.30
CA LEU A 27 -50.86 20.26 -22.79
C LEU A 27 -52.26 19.68 -22.60
N HIS A 28 -52.89 19.33 -23.71
CA HIS A 28 -54.18 18.65 -23.78
C HIS A 28 -54.09 17.27 -23.11
N VAL A 29 -54.75 17.10 -21.96
CA VAL A 29 -54.91 15.79 -21.33
C VAL A 29 -56.18 15.14 -21.89
N SER A 30 -56.00 14.00 -22.55
CA SER A 30 -57.06 13.11 -23.03
C SER A 30 -57.85 12.54 -21.85
N THR A 31 -59.18 12.64 -21.89
CA THR A 31 -60.12 12.07 -20.91
C THR A 31 -60.42 10.60 -21.23
N ASP A 32 -59.42 9.73 -21.10
CA ASP A 32 -59.61 8.28 -21.19
C ASP A 32 -59.62 7.67 -19.76
N PRO A 33 -60.75 7.15 -19.25
CA PRO A 33 -60.92 6.77 -17.85
C PRO A 33 -60.20 5.45 -17.46
N LYS A 34 -59.23 4.96 -18.25
CA LYS A 34 -58.51 3.71 -17.98
C LYS A 34 -57.06 3.88 -17.50
N ARG A 35 -56.61 5.09 -17.16
CA ARG A 35 -55.22 5.38 -16.73
C ARG A 35 -55.05 5.99 -15.34
N ALA A 36 -56.09 5.97 -14.51
CA ALA A 36 -56.05 6.45 -13.13
C ALA A 36 -55.54 5.37 -12.16
N SER A 37 -54.24 5.08 -12.15
CA SER A 37 -53.64 4.20 -11.12
C SER A 37 -52.15 4.47 -10.86
N PHE A 38 -51.70 5.72 -10.87
CA PHE A 38 -50.27 6.04 -10.66
C PHE A 38 -49.97 7.21 -9.70
N PHE A 39 -50.96 7.69 -8.95
CA PHE A 39 -50.71 8.64 -7.87
C PHE A 39 -51.33 8.10 -6.57
N ALA A 40 -50.57 7.24 -5.90
CA ALA A 40 -50.77 6.98 -4.48
C ALA A 40 -49.85 7.92 -3.70
N GLU A 41 -50.42 8.73 -2.80
CA GLU A 41 -49.64 9.47 -1.80
C GLU A 41 -48.84 8.48 -0.94
N PRO A 42 -47.55 8.73 -0.66
CA PRO A 42 -46.78 7.83 0.19
C PRO A 42 -47.35 7.89 1.61
N LYS A 43 -47.86 6.76 2.08
CA LYS A 43 -48.19 6.56 3.50
C LYS A 43 -46.88 6.66 4.28
N TYR A 44 -46.69 7.76 5.00
CA TYR A 44 -45.64 7.87 6.02
C TYR A 44 -46.01 6.95 7.19
N GLY A 45 -45.47 5.73 7.15
CA GLY A 45 -45.59 4.75 8.22
C GLY A 45 -45.14 3.39 7.68
N GLU A 46 -44.05 2.85 8.26
CA GLU A 46 -43.43 1.54 7.98
C GLU A 46 -42.23 1.45 7.01
N ASP A 47 -41.41 2.51 6.88
CA ASP A 47 -40.08 2.42 6.23
C ASP A 47 -38.98 3.14 7.04
N VAL A 48 -38.92 2.89 8.36
CA VAL A 48 -37.80 3.37 9.22
C VAL A 48 -36.64 2.35 9.27
N ALA A 49 -36.78 1.21 8.59
CA ALA A 49 -35.77 0.15 8.54
C ALA A 49 -34.44 0.59 7.88
N TYR A 50 -34.41 1.73 7.18
CA TYR A 50 -33.16 2.26 6.60
C TYR A 50 -32.17 2.77 7.67
N TYR A 51 -32.66 3.07 8.88
CA TYR A 51 -31.84 3.55 10.01
C TYR A 51 -31.70 2.55 11.16
N GLU A 52 -32.45 1.44 11.15
CA GLU A 52 -32.22 0.33 12.08
C GLU A 52 -31.11 -0.58 11.55
N VAL A 53 -29.88 -0.09 11.59
CA VAL A 53 -28.72 -0.96 11.51
C VAL A 53 -28.70 -1.76 12.81
N MET A 54 -29.29 -2.96 12.79
CA MET A 54 -29.04 -3.95 13.82
C MET A 54 -27.53 -4.21 13.87
N GLU A 55 -26.86 -3.72 14.90
CA GLU A 55 -25.55 -4.22 15.34
C GLU A 55 -25.69 -5.66 15.87
N SER A 56 -26.06 -6.61 15.00
CA SER A 56 -25.64 -7.98 15.18
C SER A 56 -24.42 -8.17 14.30
N LEU A 57 -23.25 -7.80 14.84
CA LEU A 57 -21.97 -8.08 14.20
C LEU A 57 -21.94 -9.56 13.77
N PRO A 58 -21.50 -9.88 12.55
CA PRO A 58 -21.20 -11.27 12.20
C PRO A 58 -20.28 -11.84 13.29
N SER A 59 -20.56 -13.05 13.77
CA SER A 59 -19.64 -13.77 14.67
C SER A 59 -18.25 -13.73 14.04
N THR A 60 -17.32 -12.98 14.63
CA THR A 60 -15.96 -12.82 14.12
C THR A 60 -15.13 -14.09 14.28
N GLY A 61 -15.75 -15.21 14.69
CA GLY A 61 -15.05 -16.43 15.11
C GLY A 61 -14.15 -16.22 16.34
N LEU A 62 -14.10 -14.99 16.88
CA LEU A 62 -13.28 -14.62 18.03
C LEU A 62 -14.02 -14.97 19.33
N PRO A 63 -13.29 -15.37 20.39
CA PRO A 63 -13.86 -15.55 21.71
C PRO A 63 -14.62 -14.30 22.18
N PRO A 64 -15.67 -14.41 23.02
CA PRO A 64 -16.41 -13.26 23.54
C PRO A 64 -15.51 -12.20 24.22
N ASP A 65 -14.43 -12.62 24.87
CA ASP A 65 -13.43 -11.74 25.51
C ASP A 65 -12.48 -11.03 24.52
N ALA A 66 -12.47 -11.45 23.25
CA ALA A 66 -11.71 -10.82 22.17
C ALA A 66 -12.51 -9.76 21.40
N ALA A 67 -13.81 -9.61 21.70
CA ALA A 67 -14.62 -8.52 21.15
C ALA A 67 -14.05 -7.17 21.63
N ARG A 68 -13.64 -6.32 20.67
CA ARG A 68 -13.11 -4.96 20.90
C ARG A 68 -11.71 -4.87 21.54
N VAL A 69 -10.83 -5.83 21.29
CA VAL A 69 -9.41 -5.68 21.63
C VAL A 69 -8.78 -4.64 20.71
N THR A 70 -8.34 -3.50 21.26
CA THR A 70 -7.62 -2.47 20.50
C THR A 70 -6.17 -2.91 20.23
N LEU A 71 -5.56 -2.40 19.17
CA LEU A 71 -4.14 -2.66 18.87
C LEU A 71 -3.24 -2.23 20.03
N THR A 72 -3.52 -1.10 20.69
CA THR A 72 -2.79 -0.67 21.89
C THR A 72 -2.86 -1.68 23.03
N ARG A 73 -4.07 -2.23 23.30
CA ARG A 73 -4.25 -3.27 24.32
C ARG A 73 -3.53 -4.56 23.91
N PHE A 74 -3.71 -4.99 22.67
CA PHE A 74 -3.08 -6.20 22.13
C PHE A 74 -1.55 -6.15 22.28
N LEU A 75 -0.91 -5.05 21.85
CA LEU A 75 0.54 -4.89 21.97
C LEU A 75 0.99 -4.85 23.43
N SER A 76 0.22 -4.23 24.33
CA SER A 76 0.54 -4.19 25.76
C SER A 76 0.49 -5.58 26.39
N ASP A 77 -0.46 -6.43 25.98
CA ASP A 77 -0.54 -7.82 26.44
C ASP A 77 0.63 -8.67 25.88
N GLN A 78 1.06 -8.43 24.64
CA GLN A 78 2.26 -9.08 24.07
C GLN A 78 3.54 -8.70 24.84
N VAL A 79 3.70 -7.40 25.14
CA VAL A 79 4.84 -6.87 25.89
C VAL A 79 4.87 -7.34 27.33
N ARG A 80 3.71 -7.54 27.97
CA ARG A 80 3.64 -8.00 29.37
C ARG A 80 4.40 -9.31 29.57
N ASN A 81 4.35 -10.21 28.59
CA ASN A 81 5.03 -11.51 28.63
C ASN A 81 6.42 -11.47 27.97
N ASN A 82 6.72 -10.41 27.20
CA ASN A 82 7.95 -10.26 26.41
C ASN A 82 8.46 -8.79 26.51
N PRO A 83 9.09 -8.41 27.63
CA PRO A 83 9.52 -7.02 27.87
C PRO A 83 10.48 -6.47 26.82
N GLU A 84 11.21 -7.33 26.10
CA GLU A 84 12.08 -6.98 24.99
C GLU A 84 11.34 -6.36 23.79
N LEU A 85 10.01 -6.55 23.70
CA LEU A 85 9.18 -5.99 22.63
C LEU A 85 8.74 -4.54 22.88
N VAL A 86 9.05 -3.93 24.03
CA VAL A 86 8.69 -2.54 24.36
C VAL A 86 9.09 -1.53 23.25
N PRO A 87 10.31 -1.60 22.68
CA PRO A 87 10.68 -0.67 21.62
C PRO A 87 9.86 -0.86 20.34
N LEU A 88 9.58 -2.12 19.99
CA LEU A 88 8.78 -2.48 18.83
C LEU A 88 7.31 -2.04 19.00
N GLN A 89 6.75 -2.17 20.21
CA GLN A 89 5.44 -1.61 20.53
C GLN A 89 5.42 -0.09 20.28
N SER A 90 6.43 0.64 20.76
CA SER A 90 6.51 2.10 20.58
C SER A 90 6.53 2.50 19.10
N LEU A 91 7.32 1.78 18.31
CA LEU A 91 7.38 1.96 16.86
C LEU A 91 6.01 1.68 16.19
N LEU A 92 5.39 0.54 16.49
CA LEU A 92 4.09 0.16 15.89
C LEU A 92 2.97 1.14 16.27
N LEU A 93 2.95 1.66 17.50
CA LEU A 93 1.99 2.70 17.91
C LEU A 93 2.22 4.02 17.17
N SER A 94 3.47 4.34 16.82
CA SER A 94 3.81 5.51 16.01
C SER A 94 3.33 5.34 14.56
N VAL A 95 3.57 4.16 13.98
CA VAL A 95 3.04 3.79 12.66
C VAL A 95 1.52 3.84 12.67
N GLN A 96 0.87 3.29 13.70
CA GLN A 96 -0.58 3.35 13.87
C GLN A 96 -1.11 4.80 13.84
N MET A 97 -0.48 5.71 14.59
CA MET A 97 -0.87 7.13 14.60
C MET A 97 -0.72 7.77 13.22
N ALA A 98 0.38 7.48 12.52
CA ALA A 98 0.58 7.95 11.15
C ALA A 98 -0.52 7.43 10.21
N CYS A 99 -0.83 6.14 10.29
CA CYS A 99 -1.84 5.50 9.47
C CYS A 99 -3.25 6.07 9.69
N LYS A 100 -3.65 6.36 10.94
CA LYS A 100 -4.92 7.05 11.23
C LYS A 100 -4.98 8.41 10.53
N THR A 101 -3.87 9.15 10.57
CA THR A 101 -3.77 10.49 9.95
C THR A 101 -3.80 10.40 8.42
N ILE A 102 -3.05 9.47 7.83
CA ILE A 102 -3.01 9.22 6.39
C ILE A 102 -4.38 8.77 5.88
N ALA A 103 -5.07 7.87 6.59
CA ALA A 103 -6.43 7.44 6.24
C ALA A 103 -7.41 8.62 6.16
N ASN A 104 -7.37 9.55 7.13
CA ASN A 104 -8.19 10.76 7.10
C ASN A 104 -7.85 11.68 5.91
N LEU A 105 -6.56 11.80 5.56
CA LEU A 105 -6.12 12.58 4.41
C LEU A 105 -6.60 12.00 3.08
N ILE A 106 -6.46 10.67 2.91
CA ILE A 106 -6.88 9.97 1.69
C ILE A 106 -8.40 10.06 1.53
N ASN A 107 -9.17 9.81 2.59
CA ASN A 107 -10.64 9.91 2.57
C ASN A 107 -11.14 11.32 2.22
N ARG A 108 -10.29 12.34 2.33
CA ARG A 108 -10.60 13.73 2.03
C ARG A 108 -9.80 14.28 0.85
N ALA A 109 -9.01 13.45 0.16
CA ALA A 109 -8.08 13.90 -0.87
C ALA A 109 -8.79 14.70 -1.98
N GLY A 110 -9.94 14.20 -2.46
CA GLY A 110 -10.76 14.90 -3.45
C GLY A 110 -11.33 16.24 -2.98
N LEU A 111 -11.64 16.38 -1.68
CA LEU A 111 -12.14 17.64 -1.11
C LEU A 111 -11.03 18.68 -1.02
N VAL A 112 -9.85 18.26 -0.56
CA VAL A 112 -8.69 19.15 -0.37
C VAL A 112 -8.09 19.56 -1.72
N ALA A 113 -8.04 18.66 -2.70
CA ALA A 113 -7.63 18.97 -4.06
C ALA A 113 -8.62 19.94 -4.75
N GLY A 114 -9.93 19.79 -4.50
CA GLY A 114 -10.95 20.71 -4.99
C GLY A 114 -10.83 22.13 -4.43
N THR A 115 -10.45 22.28 -3.15
CA THR A 115 -10.23 23.59 -2.53
C THR A 115 -8.97 24.29 -3.03
N ASP A 116 -7.87 23.56 -3.27
CA ASP A 116 -6.65 24.15 -3.86
C ASP A 116 -6.88 24.65 -5.30
N ARG A 117 -7.80 24.02 -6.05
CA ARG A 117 -8.21 24.48 -7.39
C ARG A 117 -9.03 25.77 -7.36
N LEU A 118 -9.64 26.11 -6.22
CA LEU A 118 -10.56 27.26 -6.09
C LEU A 118 -9.95 28.46 -5.36
N GLY A 119 -8.75 28.35 -4.79
CA GLY A 119 -8.02 29.51 -4.28
C GLY A 119 -7.07 29.20 -3.12
N GLY A 120 -5.78 29.19 -3.44
CA GLY A 120 -4.71 29.47 -2.48
C GLY A 120 -4.07 28.24 -1.83
N GLY A 121 -2.92 27.80 -2.38
CA GLY A 121 -1.85 27.33 -1.50
C GLY A 121 -0.98 26.14 -1.87
N ILE A 122 -0.91 25.65 -3.11
CA ILE A 122 0.31 25.01 -3.64
C ILE A 122 0.43 25.40 -5.13
N ALA A 123 1.54 26.02 -5.53
CA ALA A 123 1.75 26.43 -6.92
C ALA A 123 1.55 25.24 -7.87
N GLN A 124 0.72 25.43 -8.91
CA GLN A 124 0.73 24.52 -10.06
C GLN A 124 2.15 24.54 -10.67
N PRO A 125 2.78 23.40 -10.95
CA PRO A 125 3.95 23.38 -11.80
C PRO A 125 3.57 24.03 -13.14
N GLN A 126 4.37 25.00 -13.61
CA GLN A 126 4.18 25.66 -14.91
C GLN A 126 4.32 24.70 -16.10
N GLN A 127 4.73 23.45 -15.88
CA GLN A 127 4.87 22.42 -16.90
C GLN A 127 3.65 21.50 -16.88
N GLN A 128 2.76 21.69 -17.86
CA GLN A 128 1.92 20.61 -18.34
C GLN A 128 2.84 19.57 -18.97
N ASP A 129 3.17 18.52 -18.23
CA ASP A 129 3.72 17.31 -18.85
C ASP A 129 2.68 16.81 -19.85
N ALA A 130 3.01 16.87 -21.15
CA ALA A 130 2.13 16.53 -22.26
C ALA A 130 1.63 15.06 -22.26
N LEU A 131 2.07 14.26 -21.28
CA LEU A 131 1.78 12.84 -21.08
C LEU A 131 1.14 12.53 -19.72
N SER A 132 1.01 13.49 -18.79
CA SER A 132 0.45 13.23 -17.46
C SER A 132 -1.06 13.48 -17.49
N ASP A 133 -1.85 12.41 -17.37
CA ASP A 133 -3.30 12.43 -17.19
C ASP A 133 -3.77 12.96 -15.81
N GLY A 134 -2.94 13.77 -15.15
CA GLY A 134 -3.20 14.35 -13.83
C GLY A 134 -2.81 13.45 -12.67
N ARG A 135 -2.66 12.13 -12.88
CA ARG A 135 -2.23 11.18 -11.82
C ARG A 135 -0.88 11.56 -11.23
N TYR A 136 0.04 12.01 -12.07
CA TYR A 136 1.41 12.30 -11.68
C TYR A 136 1.54 13.43 -10.64
N TYR A 137 0.74 14.49 -10.78
CA TYR A 137 0.77 15.61 -9.83
C TYR A 137 0.18 15.22 -8.47
N SER A 138 -0.96 14.52 -8.48
CA SER A 138 -1.58 14.07 -7.22
C SER A 138 -0.71 13.05 -6.49
N MET A 139 -0.12 12.11 -7.22
CA MET A 139 0.85 11.14 -6.72
C MET A 139 1.96 11.84 -5.92
N LYS A 140 2.67 12.79 -6.56
CA LYS A 140 3.75 13.56 -5.92
C LYS A 140 3.30 14.29 -4.66
N ARG A 141 2.14 14.93 -4.71
CA ARG A 141 1.60 15.71 -3.59
C ARG A 141 1.29 14.81 -2.40
N LEU A 142 0.52 13.73 -2.62
CA LEU A 142 0.12 12.82 -1.56
C LEU A 142 1.31 12.09 -0.97
N ASP A 143 2.28 11.68 -1.81
CA ASP A 143 3.54 11.08 -1.34
C ASP A 143 4.28 12.01 -0.39
N GLN A 144 4.46 13.28 -0.76
CA GLN A 144 5.13 14.27 0.10
C GLN A 144 4.39 14.50 1.42
N VAL A 145 3.05 14.60 1.38
CA VAL A 145 2.24 14.82 2.58
C VAL A 145 2.30 13.59 3.50
N CYS A 146 2.12 12.39 2.95
CA CYS A 146 2.16 11.14 3.73
C CYS A 146 3.56 10.91 4.31
N THR A 147 4.61 11.18 3.55
CA THR A 147 6.00 11.17 4.03
C THR A 147 6.17 12.08 5.24
N ARG A 148 5.66 13.32 5.17
CA ARG A 148 5.73 14.28 6.28
C ARG A 148 4.93 13.83 7.50
N VAL A 149 3.74 13.27 7.30
CA VAL A 149 2.90 12.74 8.39
C VAL A 149 3.62 11.61 9.11
N LEU A 150 4.12 10.63 8.35
CA LEU A 150 4.84 9.48 8.89
C LEU A 150 6.13 9.91 9.61
N ARG A 151 6.91 10.81 8.99
CA ARG A 151 8.10 11.41 9.60
C ARG A 151 7.78 12.10 10.92
N ASN A 152 6.72 12.91 10.96
CA ASN A 152 6.35 13.64 12.17
C ASN A 152 5.86 12.70 13.27
N ALA A 153 5.01 11.71 12.92
CA ALA A 153 4.52 10.71 13.87
C ALA A 153 5.68 9.94 14.52
N LEU A 154 6.69 9.55 13.73
CA LEU A 154 7.89 8.89 14.24
C LEU A 154 8.77 9.85 15.05
N ARG A 155 9.03 11.07 14.57
CA ARG A 155 9.89 12.06 15.23
C ARG A 155 9.37 12.50 16.60
N PHE A 156 8.06 12.78 16.71
CA PHE A 156 7.48 13.31 17.94
C PHE A 156 7.31 12.28 19.06
N THR A 157 7.66 11.02 18.80
CA THR A 157 7.81 10.03 19.87
C THR A 157 9.01 10.33 20.77
N GLY A 158 9.96 11.16 20.29
CA GLY A 158 11.21 11.46 20.99
C GLY A 158 12.18 10.28 21.02
N LYS A 159 11.85 9.18 20.34
CA LYS A 159 12.58 7.91 20.41
C LYS A 159 13.05 7.41 19.06
N VAL A 160 12.94 8.21 17.99
CA VAL A 160 13.24 7.75 16.64
C VAL A 160 14.03 8.80 15.85
N ASN A 161 15.15 8.34 15.32
CA ASN A 161 15.98 8.99 14.32
C ASN A 161 15.49 8.68 12.91
N LEU A 162 15.51 9.65 12.00
CA LEU A 162 14.92 9.51 10.67
C LEU A 162 15.84 10.01 9.58
N ILE A 163 16.01 9.19 8.54
CA ILE A 163 16.66 9.60 7.29
C ILE A 163 15.72 9.36 6.10
N THR A 164 15.82 10.23 5.10
CA THR A 164 15.24 10.03 3.78
C THR A 164 16.41 9.73 2.84
N PRO A 165 16.66 8.46 2.49
CA PRO A 165 17.80 8.10 1.66
C PRO A 165 17.70 8.77 0.29
N VAL A 166 18.83 9.29 -0.17
CA VAL A 166 18.95 9.92 -1.49
C VAL A 166 19.49 8.88 -2.48
N ALA A 167 18.94 8.85 -3.69
CA ALA A 167 19.44 8.03 -4.79
C ALA A 167 20.94 8.31 -5.03
N ARG A 168 21.77 7.27 -4.93
CA ARG A 168 23.23 7.37 -5.10
C ARG A 168 23.67 7.00 -6.50
N TYR A 169 22.91 6.14 -7.18
CA TYR A 169 23.24 5.71 -8.54
C TYR A 169 22.29 6.32 -9.57
N TRP A 170 22.80 6.57 -10.78
CA TRP A 170 21.97 7.07 -11.88
C TRP A 170 20.83 6.10 -12.23
N GLU A 171 21.07 4.78 -12.09
CA GLU A 171 20.05 3.73 -12.25
C GLU A 171 18.99 3.70 -11.14
N GLU A 172 19.23 4.39 -10.01
CA GLU A 172 18.24 4.57 -8.94
C GLU A 172 17.43 5.85 -9.11
N LYS A 173 17.91 6.79 -9.93
CA LYS A 173 17.12 7.96 -10.29
C LYS A 173 16.05 7.48 -11.26
N PRO A 174 14.78 7.36 -10.84
CA PRO A 174 13.75 7.11 -11.83
C PRO A 174 13.75 8.30 -12.81
N ALA A 175 13.30 8.07 -14.05
CA ALA A 175 12.96 9.16 -14.96
C ALA A 175 11.94 10.13 -14.31
N GLU A 176 11.21 9.66 -13.29
CA GLU A 176 10.09 10.32 -12.65
C GLU A 176 9.99 9.94 -11.14
N HIS A 177 9.89 10.94 -10.24
CA HIS A 177 9.57 10.88 -8.80
C HIS A 177 9.95 9.62 -7.98
N GLN A 178 10.78 9.79 -6.93
CA GLN A 178 10.95 8.75 -5.92
C GLN A 178 9.88 8.84 -4.82
N PRO A 179 9.28 7.70 -4.39
CA PRO A 179 8.49 7.68 -3.16
C PRO A 179 9.38 8.03 -1.98
N GLY A 180 8.85 8.80 -1.03
CA GLY A 180 9.57 9.31 0.14
C GLY A 180 9.82 8.23 1.19
N VAL A 181 10.58 7.18 0.83
CA VAL A 181 10.98 6.12 1.76
C VAL A 181 11.62 6.74 3.00
N LEU A 182 11.25 6.21 4.16
CA LEU A 182 11.80 6.61 5.45
C LEU A 182 12.56 5.44 6.07
N ILE A 183 13.76 5.70 6.56
CA ILE A 183 14.46 4.80 7.47
C ILE A 183 14.42 5.42 8.86
N ALA A 184 13.97 4.64 9.82
CA ALA A 184 13.66 5.07 11.18
C ALA A 184 14.44 4.20 12.16
N SER A 185 15.40 4.75 12.91
CA SER A 185 16.11 4.04 13.98
C SER A 185 15.56 4.45 15.33
N ALA A 186 15.22 3.50 16.19
CA ALA A 186 14.75 3.81 17.53
C ALA A 186 15.93 4.07 18.49
N LEU A 187 16.00 5.28 19.06
CA LEU A 187 17.09 5.78 19.92
C LEU A 187 17.43 4.87 21.11
N ASP A 188 16.42 4.23 21.71
CA ASP A 188 16.57 3.38 22.90
C ASP A 188 16.60 1.88 22.53
N SER A 189 16.86 1.52 21.27
CA SER A 189 16.83 0.12 20.85
C SER A 189 17.65 -0.18 19.62
N SER A 190 17.98 -1.45 19.42
CA SER A 190 18.60 -1.93 18.19
C SER A 190 17.57 -2.19 17.09
N TYR A 191 16.49 -1.43 16.98
CA TYR A 191 15.50 -1.60 15.89
C TYR A 191 15.58 -0.48 14.87
N VAL A 192 15.59 -0.89 13.60
CA VAL A 192 15.57 0.01 12.45
C VAL A 192 14.42 -0.40 11.53
N ALA A 193 13.63 0.56 11.10
CA ALA A 193 12.47 0.34 10.26
C ALA A 193 12.63 1.04 8.92
N VAL A 194 12.18 0.39 7.86
CA VAL A 194 12.06 0.95 6.53
C VAL A 194 10.58 1.05 6.18
N LEU A 195 10.15 2.22 5.70
CA LEU A 195 8.74 2.50 5.47
C LEU A 195 8.50 3.09 4.08
N ASP A 196 7.50 2.56 3.39
CA ASP A 196 6.86 3.20 2.24
C ASP A 196 5.62 3.96 2.72
N PRO A 197 5.63 5.31 2.69
CA PRO A 197 4.52 6.10 3.22
C PRO A 197 3.20 5.85 2.48
N LEU A 198 3.24 5.65 1.16
CA LEU A 198 2.05 5.50 0.35
C LEU A 198 2.29 4.71 -0.95
N ASP A 199 2.09 3.40 -0.89
CA ASP A 199 1.93 2.53 -2.06
C ASP A 199 0.64 2.87 -2.82
N GLY A 200 0.73 2.87 -4.15
CA GLY A 200 -0.40 3.15 -5.02
C GLY A 200 -0.85 4.60 -5.01
N SER A 201 0.00 5.57 -4.64
CA SER A 201 -0.37 6.99 -4.56
C SER A 201 -0.99 7.57 -5.83
N GLY A 202 -0.59 7.09 -7.02
CA GLY A 202 -1.22 7.45 -8.30
C GLY A 202 -2.69 7.03 -8.46
N ASN A 203 -3.19 6.17 -7.56
CA ASN A 203 -4.56 5.66 -7.53
C ASN A 203 -5.48 6.45 -6.59
N ALA A 204 -4.92 7.28 -5.70
CA ALA A 204 -5.69 7.95 -4.65
C ALA A 204 -6.75 8.91 -5.20
N ASP A 205 -6.44 9.67 -6.26
CA ASP A 205 -7.40 10.57 -6.92
C ASP A 205 -8.57 9.82 -7.56
N ALA A 206 -8.34 8.58 -8.00
CA ALA A 206 -9.37 7.71 -8.54
C ALA A 206 -10.18 7.00 -7.43
N SER A 207 -9.93 7.32 -6.15
CA SER A 207 -10.53 6.63 -4.99
C SER A 207 -10.32 5.12 -5.01
N ILE A 208 -9.25 4.67 -5.67
CA ILE A 208 -8.79 3.29 -5.66
C ILE A 208 -7.91 3.11 -4.41
N CYS A 209 -7.90 1.89 -3.87
CA CYS A 209 -7.18 1.62 -2.63
C CYS A 209 -5.67 1.87 -2.74
N THR A 210 -5.09 2.26 -1.62
CA THR A 210 -3.67 2.54 -1.43
C THR A 210 -3.20 1.95 -0.10
N GLY A 211 -1.94 2.14 0.28
CA GLY A 211 -1.51 1.70 1.61
C GLY A 211 -0.15 2.20 2.05
N THR A 212 0.17 2.03 3.34
CA THR A 212 1.52 2.24 3.88
C THR A 212 2.14 0.89 4.12
N VAL A 213 3.44 0.71 3.84
CA VAL A 213 4.17 -0.55 4.06
C VAL A 213 5.33 -0.30 5.00
N PHE A 214 5.63 -1.24 5.89
CA PHE A 214 6.79 -1.14 6.76
C PHE A 214 7.43 -2.50 7.03
N GLY A 215 8.76 -2.51 7.14
CA GLY A 215 9.56 -3.64 7.62
C GLY A 215 10.48 -3.16 8.73
N VAL A 216 10.72 -4.01 9.74
CA VAL A 216 11.55 -3.71 10.91
C VAL A 216 12.64 -4.76 11.02
N PHE A 217 13.89 -4.31 11.08
CA PHE A 217 15.08 -5.13 11.27
C PHE A 217 15.70 -4.86 12.63
N GLN A 218 16.58 -5.77 13.04
CA GLN A 218 17.50 -5.52 14.12
C GLN A 218 18.77 -4.87 13.57
N ASP A 219 19.16 -3.75 14.15
CA ASP A 219 20.41 -3.06 13.86
C ASP A 219 21.58 -3.92 14.31
N SER A 220 22.40 -4.34 13.36
CA SER A 220 23.62 -5.11 13.59
C SER A 220 24.85 -4.24 13.88
N SER A 221 24.73 -2.91 13.79
CA SER A 221 25.84 -1.94 13.75
C SER A 221 26.30 -1.40 15.11
N ASN A 222 25.92 -2.05 16.23
CA ASN A 222 26.08 -1.60 17.63
C ASN A 222 25.05 -0.54 18.10
N PRO A 223 24.69 -0.54 19.40
CA PRO A 223 23.61 0.28 19.95
C PRO A 223 24.03 1.75 19.98
N VAL A 224 23.13 2.62 19.54
CA VAL A 224 23.25 4.08 19.67
C VAL A 224 23.54 4.39 21.15
N GLU A 225 24.60 5.15 21.44
CA GLU A 225 24.84 5.65 22.80
C GLU A 225 23.60 6.42 23.29
N GLU A 226 23.14 6.12 24.52
CA GLU A 226 22.01 6.80 25.16
C GLU A 226 22.23 8.32 25.11
N GLY A 227 21.32 9.04 24.43
CA GLY A 227 21.26 10.51 24.49
C GLY A 227 21.59 11.29 23.21
N GLY A 228 21.69 10.63 22.05
CA GLY A 228 21.79 11.33 20.77
C GLY A 228 20.55 12.20 20.49
N LEU A 229 20.70 13.53 20.57
CA LEU A 229 19.68 14.49 20.17
C LEU A 229 19.29 14.29 18.70
N VAL A 230 18.02 14.53 18.37
CA VAL A 230 17.51 14.62 17.00
C VAL A 230 18.27 15.73 16.26
N GLY A 231 19.32 15.38 15.53
CA GLY A 231 20.21 16.29 14.80
C GLY A 231 20.33 15.94 13.31
N GLU A 232 20.95 16.81 12.53
CA GLU A 232 21.35 16.50 11.15
C GLU A 232 22.46 15.44 11.20
N PHE A 233 22.18 14.26 10.66
CA PHE A 233 23.17 13.20 10.52
C PHE A 233 24.26 13.63 9.54
N ASP A 234 25.52 13.41 9.91
CA ASP A 234 26.60 13.49 8.93
C ASP A 234 26.51 12.34 7.90
N GLU A 235 27.26 12.44 6.80
CA GLU A 235 27.20 11.43 5.73
C GLU A 235 27.55 10.01 6.23
N SER A 236 28.44 9.88 7.21
CA SER A 236 28.88 8.58 7.74
C SER A 236 27.83 7.91 8.64
N GLU A 237 27.11 8.70 9.43
CA GLU A 237 26.01 8.20 10.25
C GLU A 237 24.81 7.80 9.39
N GLN A 238 24.52 8.55 8.31
CA GLN A 238 23.51 8.16 7.33
C GLN A 238 23.87 6.85 6.64
N ASP A 239 25.13 6.67 6.25
CA ASP A 239 25.62 5.43 5.63
C ASP A 239 25.46 4.23 6.56
N THR A 240 25.81 4.41 7.83
CA THR A 240 25.66 3.37 8.86
C THR A 240 24.20 2.95 9.01
N LEU A 241 23.29 3.93 9.11
CA LEU A 241 21.86 3.65 9.22
C LEU A 241 21.28 3.03 7.95
N VAL A 242 21.71 3.44 6.76
CA VAL A 242 21.31 2.78 5.50
C VAL A 242 21.77 1.32 5.49
N ASN A 243 23.03 1.05 5.86
CA ASN A 243 23.57 -0.31 5.89
C ASN A 243 22.83 -1.21 6.90
N SER A 244 22.33 -0.64 8.00
CA SER A 244 21.53 -1.38 8.99
C SER A 244 20.23 -1.96 8.41
N VAL A 245 19.67 -1.39 7.34
CA VAL A 245 18.46 -1.92 6.68
C VAL A 245 18.77 -2.73 5.42
N LEU A 246 20.00 -2.70 4.90
CA LEU A 246 20.41 -3.52 3.75
C LEU A 246 20.65 -4.98 4.16
N GLN A 247 19.59 -5.63 4.65
CA GLN A 247 19.58 -7.01 5.09
C GLN A 247 18.57 -7.82 4.28
N PRO A 248 18.78 -9.13 4.08
CA PRO A 248 17.78 -10.00 3.47
C PRO A 248 16.48 -9.96 4.28
N GLY A 249 15.34 -9.97 3.60
CA GLY A 249 14.02 -9.82 4.23
C GLY A 249 13.71 -10.85 5.32
N LYS A 250 14.34 -12.03 5.28
CA LYS A 250 14.22 -13.05 6.34
C LYS A 250 14.71 -12.61 7.72
N ASN A 251 15.54 -11.56 7.77
CA ASN A 251 16.08 -11.00 9.01
C ASN A 251 15.12 -9.99 9.67
N MET A 252 13.97 -9.68 9.05
CA MET A 252 12.97 -8.82 9.66
C MET A 252 12.47 -9.42 10.98
N LYS A 253 12.30 -8.56 11.98
CA LYS A 253 11.70 -8.86 13.28
C LYS A 253 10.21 -8.56 13.30
N ALA A 254 9.76 -7.65 12.45
CA ALA A 254 8.36 -7.41 12.19
C ALA A 254 8.18 -6.83 10.80
N ALA A 255 7.01 -7.03 10.23
CA ALA A 255 6.59 -6.33 9.02
C ALA A 255 5.08 -6.16 9.02
N GLY A 256 4.61 -5.24 8.21
CA GLY A 256 3.19 -5.02 8.06
C GLY A 256 2.85 -3.97 7.02
N TYR A 257 1.56 -3.75 6.88
CA TYR A 257 1.00 -2.73 6.02
C TYR A 257 -0.28 -2.17 6.62
N CYS A 258 -0.62 -0.94 6.25
CA CYS A 258 -1.93 -0.36 6.47
C CYS A 258 -2.61 -0.16 5.13
N PHE A 259 -3.73 -0.84 4.93
CA PHE A 259 -4.55 -0.80 3.73
C PHE A 259 -5.61 0.29 3.88
N TYR A 260 -5.65 1.24 2.93
CA TYR A 260 -6.64 2.32 2.87
C TYR A 260 -7.63 2.03 1.74
N SER A 261 -8.83 1.59 2.11
CA SER A 261 -9.92 1.27 1.17
C SER A 261 -11.27 1.63 1.80
N SER A 262 -12.35 0.96 1.37
CA SER A 262 -13.68 1.01 1.99
C SER A 262 -13.65 0.89 3.52
N ALA A 263 -12.70 0.11 4.04
CA ALA A 263 -12.25 0.16 5.42
C ALA A 263 -10.73 0.39 5.48
N THR A 264 -10.26 0.94 6.59
CA THR A 264 -8.82 1.02 6.88
C THR A 264 -8.41 -0.17 7.73
N VAL A 265 -7.44 -0.97 7.26
CA VAL A 265 -7.01 -2.20 7.93
C VAL A 265 -5.51 -2.22 8.11
N LEU A 266 -5.03 -2.29 9.34
CA LEU A 266 -3.62 -2.48 9.66
C LEU A 266 -3.34 -3.97 9.88
N VAL A 267 -2.47 -4.55 9.07
CA VAL A 267 -2.04 -5.95 9.17
C VAL A 267 -0.56 -6.00 9.50
N TYR A 268 -0.17 -6.79 10.48
CA TYR A 268 1.24 -6.95 10.84
C TYR A 268 1.54 -8.33 11.44
N THR A 269 2.83 -8.62 11.56
CA THR A 269 3.39 -9.82 12.22
C THR A 269 4.67 -9.46 12.97
N LEU A 270 4.97 -10.23 14.03
CA LEU A 270 6.20 -10.13 14.83
C LEU A 270 7.22 -11.24 14.47
N GLY A 271 7.02 -11.93 13.35
CA GLY A 271 7.92 -13.01 12.91
C GLY A 271 7.74 -14.33 13.67
N ASP A 272 6.67 -14.46 14.44
CA ASP A 272 6.36 -15.56 15.35
C ASP A 272 5.36 -16.60 14.76
N GLY A 273 5.12 -16.53 13.45
CA GLY A 273 4.13 -17.35 12.75
C GLY A 273 2.69 -16.79 12.82
N ASN A 274 2.49 -15.65 13.50
CA ASN A 274 1.16 -15.05 13.64
C ASN A 274 1.05 -13.76 12.81
N VAL A 275 -0.03 -13.66 12.05
CA VAL A 275 -0.40 -12.45 11.32
C VAL A 275 -1.74 -11.95 11.86
N ASN A 276 -1.81 -10.68 12.24
CA ASN A 276 -3.02 -10.11 12.83
C ASN A 276 -3.45 -8.86 12.06
N GLY A 277 -4.76 -8.74 11.81
CA GLY A 277 -5.41 -7.63 11.13
C GLY A 277 -6.36 -6.88 12.06
N PHE A 278 -6.21 -5.56 12.08
CA PHE A 278 -7.01 -4.64 12.87
C PHE A 278 -7.71 -3.65 11.96
N THR A 279 -9.01 -3.49 12.12
CA THR A 279 -9.80 -2.52 11.36
C THR A 279 -9.94 -1.24 12.18
N LEU A 280 -9.73 -0.09 11.54
CA LEU A 280 -9.97 1.21 12.15
C LEU A 280 -11.47 1.42 12.32
N ASP A 281 -11.92 1.56 13.56
CA ASP A 281 -13.26 2.04 13.90
C ASP A 281 -13.24 3.58 13.87
N PRO A 282 -13.95 4.24 12.94
CA PRO A 282 -13.95 5.70 12.85
C PRO A 282 -14.65 6.39 14.02
N ALA A 283 -15.57 5.71 14.72
CA ALA A 283 -16.30 6.27 15.86
C ALA A 283 -15.42 6.31 17.11
N LEU A 284 -14.63 5.26 17.31
CA LEU A 284 -13.64 5.19 18.41
C LEU A 284 -12.31 5.84 18.03
N ASN A 285 -12.05 6.01 16.73
CA ASN A 285 -10.75 6.34 16.16
C ASN A 285 -9.64 5.41 16.65
N GLU A 286 -9.96 4.12 16.78
CA GLU A 286 -9.05 3.07 17.25
C GLU A 286 -9.01 1.87 16.31
N PHE A 287 -7.84 1.25 16.20
CA PHE A 287 -7.68 -0.01 15.48
C PHE A 287 -8.13 -1.15 16.38
N VAL A 288 -9.13 -1.90 15.93
CA VAL A 288 -9.75 -3.01 16.67
C VAL A 288 -9.45 -4.32 15.97
N LEU A 289 -9.07 -5.35 16.74
CA LEU A 289 -8.78 -6.68 16.20
C LEU A 289 -10.03 -7.24 15.50
N THR A 290 -9.88 -7.54 14.22
CA THR A 290 -10.95 -8.11 13.39
C THR A 290 -10.53 -9.41 12.70
N HIS A 291 -9.23 -9.62 12.53
CA HIS A 291 -8.67 -10.79 11.87
C HIS A 291 -7.50 -11.34 12.71
N ALA A 292 -7.78 -12.23 13.65
CA ALA A 292 -6.73 -12.88 14.42
C ALA A 292 -6.13 -14.07 13.63
N ASN A 293 -4.83 -14.27 13.74
CA ASN A 293 -4.11 -15.43 13.19
C ASN A 293 -4.45 -15.70 11.71
N LEU A 294 -4.33 -14.68 10.87
CA LEU A 294 -4.56 -14.76 9.44
C LEU A 294 -3.64 -15.83 8.81
N THR A 295 -4.27 -16.76 8.09
CA THR A 295 -3.60 -17.77 7.28
C THR A 295 -4.06 -17.65 5.84
N ILE A 296 -3.12 -17.69 4.90
CA ILE A 296 -3.46 -17.68 3.47
C ILE A 296 -3.98 -19.06 3.04
N PRO A 297 -5.01 -19.14 2.18
CA PRO A 297 -5.42 -20.41 1.58
C PRO A 297 -4.27 -21.10 0.85
N SER A 298 -4.22 -22.45 0.88
CA SER A 298 -3.13 -23.22 0.25
C SER A 298 -3.07 -23.04 -1.28
N ARG A 299 -4.23 -22.76 -1.90
CA ARG A 299 -4.43 -22.48 -3.32
C ARG A 299 -5.64 -21.55 -3.45
N GLY A 300 -5.58 -20.59 -4.37
CA GLY A 300 -6.74 -19.76 -4.71
C GLY A 300 -7.28 -20.03 -6.10
N ASN A 301 -8.00 -19.04 -6.61
CA ASN A 301 -8.60 -19.04 -7.94
C ASN A 301 -8.49 -17.67 -8.63
N VAL A 302 -7.54 -16.85 -8.15
CA VAL A 302 -7.31 -15.49 -8.63
C VAL A 302 -5.84 -15.33 -8.99
N TYR A 303 -5.57 -14.66 -10.10
CA TYR A 303 -4.24 -14.17 -10.42
C TYR A 303 -4.25 -12.65 -10.62
N SER A 304 -3.15 -12.03 -10.23
CA SER A 304 -3.02 -10.58 -10.12
C SER A 304 -1.71 -10.09 -10.69
N CYS A 305 -1.79 -9.51 -11.88
CA CYS A 305 -0.66 -8.94 -12.59
C CYS A 305 -1.13 -7.89 -13.60
N ASN A 306 -0.21 -7.00 -14.00
CA ASN A 306 -0.44 -6.06 -15.10
C ASN A 306 -0.17 -6.74 -16.45
N GLU A 307 -1.19 -7.35 -17.04
CA GLU A 307 -1.07 -8.04 -18.32
C GLU A 307 -0.66 -7.14 -19.49
N ALA A 308 -0.78 -5.81 -19.39
CA ALA A 308 -0.31 -4.91 -20.45
C ALA A 308 1.21 -5.04 -20.71
N ASN A 309 1.96 -5.55 -19.74
CA ASN A 309 3.40 -5.79 -19.85
C ASN A 309 3.73 -7.20 -20.36
N SER A 310 2.73 -8.06 -20.64
CA SER A 310 2.96 -9.48 -20.90
C SER A 310 3.83 -9.76 -22.11
N GLU A 311 3.83 -8.87 -23.11
CA GLU A 311 4.62 -9.04 -24.34
C GLU A 311 6.13 -9.08 -24.08
N GLY A 312 6.62 -8.32 -23.09
CA GLY A 312 8.05 -8.32 -22.74
C GLY A 312 8.44 -9.28 -21.62
N TRP A 313 7.51 -10.09 -21.11
CA TRP A 313 7.81 -11.19 -20.18
C TRP A 313 8.45 -12.38 -20.90
N GLY A 314 9.17 -13.21 -20.14
CA GLY A 314 9.68 -14.50 -20.61
C GLY A 314 8.56 -15.46 -21.02
N ASP A 315 8.87 -16.37 -21.94
CA ASP A 315 7.90 -17.31 -22.51
C ASP A 315 7.32 -18.23 -21.42
N GLU A 316 8.12 -18.60 -20.43
CA GLU A 316 7.70 -19.41 -19.29
C GLU A 316 6.60 -18.74 -18.44
N ILE A 317 6.65 -17.41 -18.30
CA ILE A 317 5.64 -16.64 -17.57
C ILE A 317 4.39 -16.48 -18.44
N LYS A 318 4.56 -16.30 -19.75
CA LYS A 318 3.43 -16.25 -20.72
C LYS A 318 2.69 -17.58 -20.76
N ASP A 319 3.40 -18.69 -20.75
CA ASP A 319 2.83 -20.04 -20.73
C ASP A 319 2.08 -20.32 -19.43
N TYR A 320 2.65 -19.93 -18.28
CA TYR A 320 1.95 -19.99 -17.00
C TYR A 320 0.67 -19.13 -17.00
N LEU A 321 0.75 -17.87 -17.45
CA LEU A 321 -0.41 -16.99 -17.57
C LEU A 321 -1.50 -17.61 -18.46
N ARG A 322 -1.11 -18.24 -19.57
CA ARG A 322 -2.04 -18.94 -20.46
C ARG A 322 -2.72 -20.11 -19.74
N ALA A 323 -1.97 -20.93 -19.01
CA ALA A 323 -2.51 -22.05 -18.24
C ALA A 323 -3.50 -21.60 -17.17
N LEU A 324 -3.23 -20.48 -16.49
CA LEU A 324 -4.18 -19.85 -15.56
C LEU A 324 -5.49 -19.44 -16.25
N LYS A 325 -5.42 -18.86 -17.46
CA LYS A 325 -6.59 -18.42 -18.24
C LYS A 325 -7.42 -19.56 -18.81
N THR A 326 -6.77 -20.61 -19.31
CA THR A 326 -7.47 -21.74 -19.97
C THR A 326 -7.95 -22.80 -18.98
N GLY A 327 -7.41 -22.82 -17.77
CA GLY A 327 -7.65 -23.89 -16.81
C GLY A 327 -6.71 -25.09 -16.97
N ASP A 328 -5.69 -24.98 -17.83
CA ASP A 328 -4.63 -25.98 -17.97
C ASP A 328 -3.60 -25.94 -16.83
N ASN A 329 -3.89 -25.17 -15.78
CA ASN A 329 -3.15 -25.12 -14.52
C ASN A 329 -3.40 -26.37 -13.64
N GLU A 330 -2.74 -26.44 -12.49
CA GLU A 330 -2.88 -27.56 -11.54
C GLU A 330 -4.24 -27.61 -10.84
N ALA A 331 -4.95 -26.49 -10.73
CA ALA A 331 -6.30 -26.43 -10.16
C ALA A 331 -7.39 -26.93 -11.13
N LYS A 332 -7.06 -27.12 -12.41
CA LYS A 332 -7.99 -27.64 -13.45
C LYS A 332 -9.22 -26.79 -13.69
N HIS A 333 -9.12 -25.48 -13.45
CA HIS A 333 -10.14 -24.51 -13.84
C HIS A 333 -9.50 -23.14 -14.13
N PRO A 334 -10.14 -22.30 -14.97
CA PRO A 334 -9.68 -20.93 -15.18
C PRO A 334 -9.65 -20.11 -13.89
N TYR A 335 -8.62 -19.28 -13.72
CA TYR A 335 -8.54 -18.32 -12.62
C TYR A 335 -9.17 -16.99 -13.05
N ALA A 336 -9.76 -16.28 -12.09
CA ALA A 336 -10.23 -14.92 -12.29
C ALA A 336 -9.04 -13.95 -12.30
N HIS A 337 -8.99 -13.05 -13.28
CA HIS A 337 -8.06 -11.92 -13.25
C HIS A 337 -8.56 -10.85 -12.28
N ARG A 338 -7.71 -10.41 -11.36
CA ARG A 338 -7.95 -9.22 -10.53
C ARG A 338 -6.65 -8.46 -10.39
N TYR A 339 -6.61 -7.23 -10.86
CA TYR A 339 -5.46 -6.35 -10.69
C TYR A 339 -5.95 -4.96 -10.34
N VAL A 340 -5.72 -4.54 -9.10
CA VAL A 340 -6.15 -3.22 -8.61
C VAL A 340 -5.13 -2.15 -9.00
N GLY A 341 -3.86 -2.53 -9.12
CA GLY A 341 -2.78 -1.58 -9.42
C GLY A 341 -2.22 -0.88 -8.17
N SER A 342 -2.53 -1.39 -6.98
CA SER A 342 -1.83 -1.11 -5.72
C SER A 342 -1.37 -2.44 -5.14
N MET A 343 -0.08 -2.55 -4.85
CA MET A 343 0.50 -3.77 -4.31
C MET A 343 -0.16 -4.14 -2.98
N VAL A 344 -0.43 -3.16 -2.11
CA VAL A 344 -1.10 -3.40 -0.82
C VAL A 344 -2.49 -4.02 -1.04
N GLY A 345 -3.29 -3.46 -1.96
CA GLY A 345 -4.64 -3.96 -2.23
C GLY A 345 -4.64 -5.36 -2.85
N ASP A 346 -3.74 -5.59 -3.81
CA ASP A 346 -3.64 -6.88 -4.48
C ASP A 346 -3.11 -7.98 -3.52
N ILE A 347 -2.13 -7.67 -2.67
CA ILE A 347 -1.61 -8.61 -1.64
C ILE A 347 -2.62 -8.84 -0.53
N HIS A 348 -3.33 -7.81 -0.06
CA HIS A 348 -4.35 -7.96 0.99
C HIS A 348 -5.46 -8.92 0.55
N ARG A 349 -5.94 -8.79 -0.70
CA ARG A 349 -6.89 -9.73 -1.30
C ARG A 349 -6.30 -11.14 -1.38
N THR A 350 -5.06 -11.26 -1.85
CA THR A 350 -4.37 -12.56 -1.97
C THR A 350 -4.19 -13.24 -0.60
N LEU A 351 -3.88 -12.49 0.46
CA LEU A 351 -3.81 -13.01 1.83
C LEU A 351 -5.14 -13.60 2.30
N LEU A 352 -6.26 -12.94 2.04
CA LEU A 352 -7.57 -13.36 2.53
C LEU A 352 -8.21 -14.46 1.67
N TYR A 353 -8.07 -14.40 0.35
CA TYR A 353 -8.79 -15.27 -0.58
C TYR A 353 -7.89 -16.26 -1.33
N GLY A 354 -6.57 -16.19 -1.11
CA GLY A 354 -5.60 -17.00 -1.82
C GLY A 354 -5.40 -16.55 -3.27
N GLY A 355 -4.58 -17.31 -3.99
CA GLY A 355 -4.20 -17.06 -5.37
C GLY A 355 -2.79 -16.50 -5.43
N ILE A 356 -2.47 -15.80 -6.53
CA ILE A 356 -1.12 -15.31 -6.77
C ILE A 356 -1.10 -13.87 -7.26
N PHE A 357 -0.21 -13.08 -6.67
CA PHE A 357 0.23 -11.79 -7.18
C PHE A 357 1.62 -11.95 -7.80
N PHE A 358 1.82 -11.41 -8.99
CA PHE A 358 3.14 -11.38 -9.59
C PHE A 358 3.43 -10.12 -10.38
N TYR A 359 4.68 -9.67 -10.26
CA TYR A 359 5.22 -8.52 -10.96
C TYR A 359 6.62 -8.88 -11.49
N PRO A 360 6.70 -9.56 -12.65
CA PRO A 360 7.95 -10.04 -13.20
C PRO A 360 8.79 -8.90 -13.81
N SER A 361 10.01 -9.23 -14.23
CA SER A 361 10.78 -8.41 -15.15
C SER A 361 10.08 -8.35 -16.51
N ASP A 362 10.24 -7.20 -17.16
CA ASP A 362 9.72 -6.93 -18.49
C ASP A 362 10.85 -6.30 -19.31
N SER A 363 11.21 -6.95 -20.41
CA SER A 363 12.28 -6.49 -21.30
C SER A 363 11.99 -5.13 -21.96
N THR A 364 10.72 -4.70 -21.99
CA THR A 364 10.30 -3.44 -22.62
C THR A 364 10.57 -2.23 -21.73
N ASN A 365 10.07 -2.25 -20.50
CA ASN A 365 10.05 -1.08 -19.62
C ASN A 365 10.75 -1.34 -18.27
N HIS A 366 10.78 -2.58 -17.80
CA HIS A 366 11.17 -2.93 -16.43
C HIS A 366 12.07 -4.18 -16.36
N PRO A 367 13.27 -4.15 -16.95
CA PRO A 367 14.12 -5.34 -17.07
C PRO A 367 14.62 -5.88 -15.72
N LYS A 368 14.53 -5.09 -14.64
CA LYS A 368 14.86 -5.48 -13.27
C LYS A 368 13.61 -5.55 -12.36
N GLY A 369 12.43 -5.69 -12.95
CA GLY A 369 11.14 -5.50 -12.27
C GLY A 369 10.85 -4.02 -11.97
N ASN A 370 9.66 -3.74 -11.40
CA ASN A 370 9.25 -2.36 -11.06
C ASN A 370 9.14 -2.09 -9.56
N LEU A 371 8.89 -3.12 -8.75
CA LEU A 371 8.66 -2.99 -7.31
C LEU A 371 9.98 -2.95 -6.55
N GLN A 372 10.06 -2.09 -5.53
CA GLN A 372 11.24 -2.02 -4.67
C GLN A 372 11.29 -3.19 -3.69
N LEU A 373 12.46 -3.80 -3.57
CA LEU A 373 12.67 -4.96 -2.72
C LEU A 373 12.49 -4.60 -1.24
N LEU A 374 13.28 -3.63 -0.77
CA LEU A 374 13.49 -3.40 0.66
C LEU A 374 12.23 -2.94 1.41
N TYR A 375 11.43 -2.06 0.81
CA TYR A 375 10.29 -1.42 1.48
C TYR A 375 8.93 -1.71 0.83
N LYS A 376 8.88 -2.58 -0.18
CA LYS A 376 7.60 -3.08 -0.75
C LYS A 376 7.54 -4.59 -0.76
N SER A 377 8.29 -5.24 -1.65
CA SER A 377 8.09 -6.67 -1.89
C SER A 377 8.60 -7.56 -0.77
N ALA A 378 9.72 -7.23 -0.12
CA ALA A 378 10.22 -8.01 1.02
C ALA A 378 9.31 -7.91 2.27
N PRO A 379 8.84 -6.73 2.72
CA PRO A 379 7.90 -6.67 3.85
C PRO A 379 6.60 -7.42 3.59
N MET A 380 6.05 -7.32 2.37
CA MET A 380 4.84 -8.06 1.98
C MET A 380 5.07 -9.56 1.94
N ALA A 381 6.19 -10.00 1.36
CA ALA A 381 6.59 -11.40 1.36
C ALA A 381 6.77 -11.95 2.78
N PHE A 382 7.30 -11.13 3.70
CA PHE A 382 7.44 -11.53 5.11
C PHE A 382 6.06 -11.79 5.74
N VAL A 383 5.10 -10.88 5.57
CA VAL A 383 3.73 -11.07 6.05
C VAL A 383 3.09 -12.33 5.44
N ILE A 384 3.24 -12.53 4.13
CA ILE A 384 2.65 -13.70 3.44
C ILE A 384 3.30 -15.01 3.91
N ASN A 385 4.63 -15.07 4.07
CA ASN A 385 5.31 -16.26 4.59
C ASN A 385 4.88 -16.57 6.03
N GLN A 386 4.71 -15.55 6.88
CA GLN A 386 4.21 -15.74 8.25
C GLN A 386 2.75 -16.24 8.26
N ALA A 387 1.95 -15.93 7.24
CA ALA A 387 0.60 -16.47 7.05
C ALA A 387 0.56 -17.88 6.42
N GLY A 388 1.71 -18.51 6.17
CA GLY A 388 1.82 -19.84 5.52
C GLY A 388 1.89 -19.81 4.00
N GLY A 389 2.09 -18.64 3.40
CA GLY A 389 2.28 -18.45 1.96
C GLY A 389 3.73 -18.63 1.51
N LYS A 390 3.97 -18.30 0.24
CA LYS A 390 5.31 -18.30 -0.37
C LYS A 390 5.56 -17.04 -1.18
N ALA A 391 6.84 -16.72 -1.34
CA ALA A 391 7.29 -15.59 -2.16
C ALA A 391 8.62 -15.92 -2.85
N LEU A 392 8.67 -15.78 -4.17
CA LEU A 392 9.85 -16.10 -5.00
C LEU A 392 10.30 -14.90 -5.83
N ASP A 393 11.59 -14.89 -6.13
CA ASP A 393 12.14 -14.11 -7.24
C ASP A 393 12.09 -14.91 -8.55
N GLU A 394 12.52 -14.30 -9.65
CA GLU A 394 12.56 -14.96 -10.97
C GLU A 394 13.64 -16.05 -11.09
N ASN A 395 14.63 -16.06 -10.21
CA ASN A 395 15.68 -17.08 -10.19
C ASN A 395 15.26 -18.35 -9.42
N CYS A 396 14.00 -18.42 -8.99
CA CYS A 396 13.45 -19.48 -8.14
C CYS A 396 13.97 -19.48 -6.70
N ASP A 397 14.65 -18.41 -6.26
CA ASP A 397 15.05 -18.25 -4.88
C ASP A 397 13.90 -17.64 -4.05
N GLU A 398 13.86 -17.96 -2.76
CA GLU A 398 12.92 -17.30 -1.84
C GLU A 398 13.21 -15.79 -1.81
N LEU A 399 12.18 -14.97 -2.04
CA LEU A 399 12.35 -13.52 -2.16
C LEU A 399 12.98 -12.90 -0.91
N LEU A 400 12.72 -13.47 0.26
CA LEU A 400 13.27 -13.05 1.56
C LEU A 400 14.76 -13.40 1.74
N ASN A 401 15.33 -14.27 0.90
CA ASN A 401 16.75 -14.59 0.90
C ASN A 401 17.58 -13.61 0.06
N VAL A 402 16.95 -12.83 -0.81
CA VAL A 402 17.65 -11.88 -1.69
C VAL A 402 18.33 -10.80 -0.84
N GLN A 403 19.64 -10.66 -1.01
CA GLN A 403 20.42 -9.60 -0.37
C GLN A 403 20.21 -8.28 -1.13
N PRO A 404 19.62 -7.25 -0.48
CA PRO A 404 19.56 -5.93 -1.10
C PRO A 404 20.97 -5.31 -1.16
N GLU A 405 21.36 -4.85 -2.34
CA GLU A 405 22.61 -4.12 -2.59
C GLU A 405 22.43 -2.62 -2.35
N ARG A 406 21.20 -2.13 -2.48
CA ARG A 406 20.86 -0.70 -2.40
C ARG A 406 19.39 -0.49 -2.01
N VAL A 407 19.09 0.65 -1.39
CA VAL A 407 17.76 0.94 -0.83
C VAL A 407 16.67 0.89 -1.91
N HIS A 408 16.94 1.46 -3.08
CA HIS A 408 15.97 1.55 -4.17
C HIS A 408 16.07 0.37 -5.15
N GLN A 409 16.71 -0.73 -4.76
CA GLN A 409 16.78 -1.94 -5.60
C GLN A 409 15.37 -2.40 -5.94
N LYS A 410 15.13 -2.58 -7.24
CA LYS A 410 13.94 -3.24 -7.75
C LYS A 410 14.16 -4.74 -7.85
N SER A 411 13.11 -5.51 -7.67
CA SER A 411 13.15 -6.96 -7.77
C SER A 411 11.82 -7.48 -8.32
N PRO A 412 11.86 -8.36 -9.34
CA PRO A 412 10.71 -9.16 -9.73
C PRO A 412 10.21 -10.03 -8.57
N CYS A 413 8.90 -10.26 -8.48
CA CYS A 413 8.36 -11.13 -7.43
C CYS A 413 7.10 -11.89 -7.83
N PHE A 414 6.93 -13.06 -7.21
CA PHE A 414 5.74 -13.91 -7.23
C PHE A 414 5.37 -14.22 -5.79
N ILE A 415 4.19 -13.79 -5.32
CA ILE A 415 3.79 -13.85 -3.91
C ILE A 415 2.35 -14.36 -3.82
N GLY A 416 2.10 -15.35 -2.96
CA GLY A 416 0.73 -15.80 -2.71
C GLY A 416 0.61 -17.17 -2.05
N SER A 417 -0.48 -17.84 -2.38
CA SER A 417 -0.80 -19.19 -1.95
C SER A 417 0.34 -20.16 -2.30
N PRO A 418 0.72 -21.05 -1.36
CA PRO A 418 1.92 -21.87 -1.54
C PRO A 418 1.85 -22.75 -2.79
N GLN A 419 0.70 -23.35 -3.10
CA GLN A 419 0.57 -24.21 -4.29
C GLN A 419 0.58 -23.42 -5.60
N ASP A 420 0.04 -22.19 -5.61
CA ASP A 420 0.07 -21.34 -6.80
C ASP A 420 1.50 -20.86 -7.11
N VAL A 421 2.26 -20.54 -6.05
CA VAL A 421 3.67 -20.14 -6.16
C VAL A 421 4.56 -21.33 -6.55
N ASP A 422 4.30 -22.53 -6.01
CA ASP A 422 5.01 -23.75 -6.42
C ASP A 422 4.75 -24.14 -7.88
N GLU A 423 3.58 -23.77 -8.42
CA GLU A 423 3.25 -24.02 -9.82
C GLU A 423 4.07 -23.14 -10.77
N ILE A 424 4.12 -21.81 -10.56
CA ILE A 424 4.97 -20.92 -11.38
C ILE A 424 6.46 -21.26 -11.24
N ARG A 425 6.90 -21.70 -10.06
CA ARG A 425 8.29 -22.19 -9.87
C ARG A 425 8.65 -23.27 -10.89
N LYS A 426 7.74 -24.19 -11.22
CA LYS A 426 8.00 -25.26 -12.21
C LYS A 426 8.26 -24.71 -13.60
N TYR A 427 7.53 -23.67 -14.01
CA TYR A 427 7.74 -22.99 -15.30
C TYR A 427 9.11 -22.29 -15.33
N LEU A 428 9.44 -21.55 -14.26
CA LEU A 428 10.73 -20.86 -14.13
C LEU A 428 11.92 -21.84 -14.13
N GLU A 429 11.84 -22.93 -13.36
CA GLU A 429 12.88 -23.96 -13.29
C GLU A 429 13.11 -24.66 -14.63
N GLN A 430 12.03 -24.93 -15.38
CA GLN A 430 12.12 -25.50 -16.73
C GLN A 430 12.89 -24.57 -17.67
N ALA A 431 12.55 -23.28 -17.69
CA ALA A 431 13.25 -22.28 -18.50
C ALA A 431 14.75 -22.17 -18.12
N LEU A 432 15.07 -22.10 -16.83
CA LEU A 432 16.45 -22.06 -16.34
C LEU A 432 17.25 -23.32 -16.72
N ALA A 433 16.60 -24.50 -16.71
CA ALA A 433 17.22 -25.74 -17.13
C ALA A 433 17.49 -25.80 -18.64
N GLU A 434 16.62 -25.20 -19.45
CA GLU A 434 16.79 -25.08 -20.91
C GLU A 434 17.92 -24.11 -21.26
N GLN A 435 17.98 -22.94 -20.63
CA GLN A 435 19.07 -21.98 -20.80
C GLN A 435 20.44 -22.63 -20.53
N LYS A 436 20.58 -23.38 -19.42
CA LYS A 436 21.82 -24.11 -19.07
C LYS A 436 22.21 -25.19 -20.08
N LYS A 437 21.26 -25.78 -20.82
CA LYS A 437 21.56 -26.75 -21.90
C LYS A 437 22.09 -26.05 -23.14
N THR A 438 21.57 -24.86 -23.44
CA THR A 438 21.92 -24.06 -24.61
C THR A 438 23.27 -23.33 -24.47
N GLU A 439 23.74 -23.07 -23.25
CA GLU A 439 25.07 -22.48 -22.98
C GLU A 439 26.23 -23.50 -23.01
N LYS A 440 25.96 -24.78 -22.74
CA LYS A 440 26.99 -25.86 -22.76
C LYS A 440 27.60 -26.23 -24.13
N PRO A 441 27.09 -25.89 -25.33
CA PRO A 441 27.71 -26.28 -26.59
C PRO A 441 28.99 -25.51 -26.95
N GLU A 442 29.20 -24.28 -26.48
CA GLU A 442 30.31 -23.44 -26.96
C GLU A 442 31.68 -23.81 -26.36
N GLN A 443 31.71 -24.31 -25.12
CA GLN A 443 32.99 -24.71 -24.50
C GLN A 443 33.62 -25.98 -25.10
N LYS A 444 32.87 -26.79 -25.86
CA LYS A 444 33.42 -27.98 -26.55
C LYS A 444 33.88 -27.71 -27.99
N GLN A 445 33.45 -26.63 -28.64
CA GLN A 445 33.92 -26.28 -29.99
C GLN A 445 35.25 -25.50 -29.99
N GLY A 446 35.57 -24.75 -28.93
CA GLY A 446 36.86 -24.06 -28.80
C GLY A 446 38.07 -24.99 -28.62
N ARG A 447 37.87 -26.22 -28.12
CA ARG A 447 38.95 -27.21 -27.92
C ARG A 447 39.23 -28.12 -29.13
N ARG A 448 38.38 -28.11 -30.16
CA ARG A 448 38.57 -28.90 -31.39
C ARG A 448 39.20 -28.13 -32.55
N ARG A 449 39.38 -26.80 -32.43
CA ARG A 449 40.10 -25.96 -33.42
C ARG A 449 41.58 -25.72 -33.11
N ARG A 450 42.12 -26.36 -32.06
CA ARG A 450 43.56 -26.43 -31.79
C ARG A 450 44.00 -27.88 -31.70
N LYS A 451 44.07 -28.56 -32.84
CA LYS A 451 44.90 -29.75 -33.04
C LYS A 451 45.33 -29.81 -34.50
#